data_AF-W4V830-F1
#
_entry.id   AF-W4V830-F1
#
_cell.length_a   1.000
_cell.length_b   1.000
_cell.length_c   1.000
_cell.angle_alpha   90.00
_cell.angle_beta   90.00
_cell.angle_gamma   90.00
#
_symmetry.space_group_name_H-M   'P 1'
#
loop_
_entity.id
_entity.type
_entity.pdbx_description
1 polymer ?
#
loop_
_entity_poly.entity_id
_entity_poly.type
_entity_poly.pdbx_seq_one_letter_code
_entity_poly.pdbx_strand_id
1 'polypeptide(L)' 'MANIIIKSDERKAQEAKILRDFGYDPRSASKEVREYADATAQRSREAIKEMEGKRK' A
#
# COMPACT_ATOMS: atom_id res chain seq x y z
N MET A 1 6.04 20.37 15.76
CA MET A 1 5.07 20.25 14.65
C MET A 1 5.61 19.20 13.70
N ALA A 2 5.16 17.94 13.83
CA ALA A 2 5.63 16.88 12.96
C ALA A 2 5.03 17.09 11.57
N ASN A 3 5.85 17.53 10.62
CA ASN A 3 5.48 17.55 9.22
C ASN A 3 5.39 16.10 8.75
N ILE A 4 4.21 15.49 8.94
CA ILE A 4 3.90 14.15 8.42
C ILE A 4 3.81 14.28 6.90
N ILE A 5 4.98 14.25 6.25
CA ILE A 5 5.13 13.99 4.82
C ILE A 5 5.03 12.48 4.63
N ILE A 6 3.87 11.89 4.99
CA ILE A 6 3.50 10.57 4.48
C ILE A 6 2.80 10.85 3.14
N LYS A 7 3.57 11.35 2.18
CA LYS A 7 3.07 11.90 0.91
C LYS A 7 3.52 10.99 -0.22
N SER A 8 2.58 10.21 -0.76
CA SER A 8 2.68 9.46 -2.03
C SER A 8 3.75 8.36 -2.13
N ASP A 9 5.00 8.60 -1.73
CA ASP A 9 6.12 7.69 -1.97
C ASP A 9 6.00 6.40 -1.16
N GLU A 10 5.56 6.46 0.09
CA GLU A 10 5.27 5.26 0.88
C GLU A 10 4.11 4.44 0.31
N ARG A 11 3.09 5.11 -0.27
CA ARG A 11 1.99 4.43 -0.95
C ARG A 11 2.50 3.70 -2.20
N LYS A 12 3.32 4.37 -3.02
CA LYS A 12 3.96 3.77 -4.20
C LYS A 12 4.90 2.63 -3.83
N ALA A 13 5.63 2.76 -2.73
CA ALA A 13 6.51 1.70 -2.24
C ALA A 13 5.73 0.47 -1.77
N GLN A 14 4.61 0.66 -1.06
CA GLN A 14 3.72 -0.45 -0.69
C GLN A 14 3.08 -1.10 -1.90
N GLU A 15 2.55 -0.33 -2.85
CA GLU A 15 1.96 -0.85 -4.09
C GLU A 15 3.01 -1.65 -4.88
N ALA A 16 4.20 -1.11 -5.07
CA ALA A 16 5.30 -1.81 -5.74
C ALA A 16 5.74 -3.07 -5.00
N LYS A 17 5.71 -3.08 -3.67
CA LYS A 17 5.99 -4.26 -2.86
C LYS A 17 4.91 -5.32 -3.08
N ILE A 18 3.64 -4.94 -3.00
CA ILE A 18 2.50 -5.85 -3.22
C ILE A 18 2.57 -6.46 -4.62
N LEU A 19 2.81 -5.64 -5.65
CA LEU A 19 2.97 -6.12 -7.02
C LEU A 19 4.08 -7.17 -7.12
N ARG A 20 5.24 -6.92 -6.51
CA ARG A 20 6.35 -7.89 -6.47
C ARG A 20 6.00 -9.16 -5.70
N ASP A 21 5.32 -9.04 -4.55
CA ASP A 21 4.89 -10.18 -3.74
C ASP A 21 3.93 -11.10 -4.52
N PHE A 22 3.10 -10.52 -5.41
CA PHE A 22 2.21 -11.25 -6.31
C PHE A 22 2.87 -11.65 -7.65
N GLY A 23 4.18 -11.40 -7.83
CA GLY A 23 4.95 -11.80 -9.02
C GLY A 23 4.83 -10.86 -10.21
N TYR A 24 4.23 -9.68 -10.05
CA TYR A 24 4.10 -8.67 -11.10
C TYR A 24 5.27 -7.68 -11.07
N ASP A 25 5.76 -7.30 -12.26
CA ASP A 25 6.69 -6.17 -12.38
C ASP A 25 5.90 -4.84 -12.26
N PRO A 26 6.20 -4.00 -11.26
CA PRO A 26 5.52 -2.71 -11.09
C PRO A 26 5.60 -1.78 -12.31
N ARG A 27 6.60 -1.98 -13.18
CA ARG A 27 6.82 -1.16 -14.38
C ARG A 27 5.96 -1.60 -15.56
N SER A 28 5.64 -2.90 -15.66
CA SER A 28 4.82 -3.47 -16.74
C SER A 28 3.41 -3.88 -16.31
N ALA A 29 3.08 -3.77 -15.01
CA ALA A 29 1.77 -4.10 -14.47
C ALA A 29 0.65 -3.34 -15.20
N SER A 30 -0.35 -4.11 -15.65
CA SER A 30 -1.56 -3.57 -16.28
C SER A 30 -2.35 -2.70 -15.29
N LYS A 31 -3.25 -1.89 -15.83
CA LYS A 31 -4.09 -0.99 -15.02
C LYS A 31 -4.88 -1.75 -13.95
N GLU A 32 -5.46 -2.89 -14.32
CA GLU A 32 -6.24 -3.74 -13.40
C GLU A 32 -5.38 -4.28 -12.25
N VAL A 33 -4.15 -4.70 -12.55
CA VAL A 33 -3.22 -5.23 -11.56
C VAL A 33 -2.76 -4.14 -10.57
N ARG A 34 -2.60 -2.90 -11.05
CA ARG A 34 -2.31 -1.75 -10.18
C ARG A 34 -3.50 -1.40 -9.28
N GLU A 35 -4.72 -1.42 -9.82
CA GLU A 35 -5.94 -1.19 -9.02
C GLU A 35 -6.12 -2.25 -7.94
N TYR A 36 -5.82 -3.52 -8.26
CA TYR A 36 -5.79 -4.60 -7.27
C TYR A 36 -4.77 -4.34 -6.17
N ALA A 37 -3.53 -3.99 -6.54
CA ALA A 37 -2.47 -3.71 -5.57
C ALA A 37 -2.78 -2.50 -4.68
N ASP A 38 -3.40 -1.46 -5.22
CA ASP A 38 -3.82 -0.28 -4.44
C ASP A 38 -4.97 -0.62 -3.48
N ALA A 39 -5.94 -1.43 -3.92
CA ALA A 39 -7.01 -1.91 -3.05
C ALA A 39 -6.48 -2.79 -1.90
N THR A 40 -5.51 -3.67 -2.19
CA THR A 40 -4.81 -4.45 -1.15
C THR A 40 -4.05 -3.55 -0.20
N ALA A 41 -3.31 -2.56 -0.71
CA ALA A 41 -2.57 -1.61 0.12
C ALA A 41 -3.49 -0.83 1.06
N GLN A 42 -4.65 -0.40 0.55
CA GLN A 42 -5.66 0.30 1.34
C GLN A 42 -6.22 -0.59 2.45
N ARG A 43 -6.66 -1.82 2.12
CA ARG A 43 -7.17 -2.79 3.09
C ARG A 43 -6.14 -3.14 4.17
N SER A 44 -4.87 -3.33 3.78
CA SER A 44 -3.79 -3.60 4.73
C SER A 44 -3.56 -2.43 5.69
N ARG A 45 -3.62 -1.19 5.20
CA ARG A 45 -3.52 0.00 6.06
C ARG A 45 -4.69 0.12 7.03
N GLU A 46 -5.91 -0.12 6.56
CA GLU A 46 -7.10 -0.13 7.41
C GLU A 46 -6.97 -1.20 8.51
N ALA A 47 -6.53 -2.41 8.16
CA ALA A 47 -6.30 -3.49 9.12
C ALA A 47 -5.21 -3.17 10.15
N ILE A 48 -4.08 -2.58 9.73
CA ILE A 48 -3.01 -2.15 10.64
C ILE A 48 -3.55 -1.07 11.59
N LYS A 49 -4.27 -0.07 11.06
CA LYS A 49 -4.86 1.00 11.87
C LYS A 49 -5.88 0.45 12.87
N GLU A 50 -6.67 -0.54 12.49
CA GLU A 50 -7.61 -1.22 13.39
C GLU A 50 -6.87 -2.01 14.48
N MET A 51 -5.80 -2.73 14.14
CA MET A 51 -4.97 -3.44 15.12
C MET A 51 -4.25 -2.50 16.09
N GLU A 52 -3.73 -1.37 15.61
CA GLU A 52 -3.11 -0.34 16.45
C GLU A 52 -4.14 0.34 17.35
N GLY A 53 -5.35 0.57 16.85
CA GLY A 53 -6.48 1.10 17.63
C GLY A 53 -6.93 0.16 18.75
N LYS A 54 -6.81 -1.16 18.57
CA LYS A 54 -7.11 -2.19 19.59
C LYS A 54 -5.98 -2.43 20.60
N ARG A 55 -4.78 -1.87 20.40
CA ARG A 55 -3.63 -1.98 21.33
C ARG A 55 -3.55 -0.84 22.36
N LYS A 56 -4.52 0.08 22.38
CA LYS A 56 -4.71 1.08 23.43
C LYS A 56 -5.86 0.68 24.35
#